data_AF-A0AAP9GBT6-F1
#
_entry.id   AF-A0AAP9GBT6-F1
#
_cell.length_a   1.000
_cell.length_b   1.000
_cell.length_c   1.000
_cell.angle_alpha   90.00
_cell.angle_beta   90.00
_cell.angle_gamma   90.00
#
_symmetry.space_group_name_H-M   'P 1'
#
loop_
_entity.id
_entity.type
_entity.pdbx_description
1 polymer ?
#
loop_
_entity_poly.entity_id
_entity_poly.type
_entity_poly.pdbx_seq_one_letter_code
_entity_poly.pdbx_strand_id
1 'polypeptide(L)'
;MKNRTLQSLIARLPTEINLFGDYYPTPAGLGVDSQTIHNCYWGAIRAMLLDEEVVSDLENRESMAMMVPSLLEGDANSVAFMSEWLSELDMHDLFEQMLHAVRFGFQPIEVDYERAGNTIIPTGTQRRNPWGFVLGKEGQIIANPYNGVSQYAVPAAKVIPVVRRPSTDKPYGESVLEELWPIWQSKWMNWANIERLGQKYAIPSVVALLGNKVKVSNPEELDRVADNLAVLENGDSTAITADSLQVLNPQGKVEELMNVIEYIDKKINKRITGQVLANSTQSNGNRALGEVHERMAMRIALADAKMVFKVLNKTLLRWGFMLNKREGRVQLRIDDEKLKDVFAQASGISLADYSRPATLDNKMVTLCI
;
A
#
# COMPACT_ATOMS: atom_id res chain seq x y z
N MET A 1 -40.03 -2.17 -26.36
CA MET A 1 -40.80 -1.65 -25.20
C MET A 1 -41.49 -2.83 -24.55
N LYS A 2 -41.33 -3.21 -23.28
CA LYS A 2 -40.84 -2.53 -22.08
C LYS A 2 -39.97 -3.51 -21.28
N ASN A 3 -38.77 -3.08 -20.87
CA ASN A 3 -37.97 -3.77 -19.87
C ASN A 3 -38.70 -3.72 -18.53
N ARG A 4 -38.93 -4.89 -17.92
CA ARG A 4 -39.36 -5.01 -16.53
C ARG A 4 -38.11 -4.90 -15.66
N THR A 5 -37.87 -3.72 -15.10
CA THR A 5 -36.90 -3.53 -14.01
C THR A 5 -37.53 -4.03 -12.70
N LEU A 6 -36.83 -4.95 -12.05
CA LEU A 6 -37.13 -5.45 -10.72
C LEU A 6 -37.04 -4.30 -9.72
N GLN A 7 -38.17 -3.98 -9.09
CA GLN A 7 -38.21 -3.13 -7.90
C GLN A 7 -37.78 -3.98 -6.69
N SER A 8 -36.53 -3.87 -6.26
CA SER A 8 -36.13 -4.33 -4.94
C SER A 8 -36.52 -3.25 -3.92
N LEU A 9 -37.43 -3.61 -3.03
CA LEU A 9 -37.85 -2.86 -1.84
C LEU A 9 -36.65 -2.62 -0.93
N ILE A 10 -35.96 -1.49 -1.13
CA ILE A 10 -34.97 -0.97 -0.19
C ILE A 10 -35.73 -0.30 0.95
N ALA A 11 -35.72 -0.93 2.12
CA ALA A 11 -36.06 -0.26 3.37
C ALA A 11 -35.00 0.80 3.66
N ARG A 12 -35.21 2.03 3.16
CA ARG A 12 -34.39 3.19 3.51
C ARG A 12 -34.81 3.66 4.89
N LEU A 13 -33.88 3.73 5.84
CA LEU A 13 -34.08 4.55 7.03
C LEU A 13 -34.30 6.01 6.60
N PRO A 14 -35.17 6.76 7.30
CA PRO A 14 -35.58 8.08 6.85
C PRO A 14 -34.46 9.09 7.06
N THR A 15 -34.02 9.67 5.95
CA THR A 15 -33.47 11.02 5.79
C THR A 15 -32.44 11.47 6.84
N GLU A 16 -31.17 11.28 6.50
CA GLU A 16 -30.23 12.38 6.29
C GLU A 16 -29.18 11.89 5.28
N ILE A 17 -28.72 12.80 4.44
CA ILE A 17 -27.87 12.56 3.26
C ILE A 17 -26.72 11.61 3.62
N ASN A 18 -26.57 10.50 2.87
CA ASN A 18 -25.40 9.64 2.99
C ASN A 18 -24.19 10.35 2.36
N LEU A 19 -23.64 11.36 3.07
CA LEU A 19 -22.58 12.29 2.65
C LEU A 19 -21.27 11.61 2.21
N PHE A 20 -21.14 10.30 2.43
CA PHE A 20 -19.96 9.52 2.05
C PHE A 20 -20.16 8.72 0.75
N GLY A 21 -21.40 8.49 0.32
CA GLY A 21 -21.72 7.72 -0.90
C GLY A 21 -21.44 8.47 -2.20
N ASP A 22 -21.46 9.81 -2.17
CA ASP A 22 -21.34 10.66 -3.35
C ASP A 22 -19.88 10.89 -3.81
N TYR A 23 -18.88 10.26 -3.16
CA TYR A 23 -17.45 10.50 -3.41
C TYR A 23 -16.70 9.31 -4.04
N TYR A 24 -17.41 8.32 -4.59
CA TYR A 24 -16.74 7.46 -5.58
C TYR A 24 -16.72 8.23 -6.91
N PRO A 25 -15.54 8.53 -7.49
CA PRO A 25 -15.52 8.91 -8.89
C PRO A 25 -16.17 7.74 -9.64
N THR A 26 -17.28 8.02 -10.32
CA THR A 26 -17.76 7.08 -11.34
C THR A 26 -16.59 6.76 -12.27
N PRO A 27 -16.54 5.62 -12.97
CA PRO A 27 -15.44 5.34 -13.90
C PRO A 27 -15.17 6.46 -14.92
N ALA A 28 -16.18 7.31 -15.21
CA ALA A 28 -16.06 8.52 -16.02
C ALA A 28 -15.41 9.74 -15.30
N GLY A 29 -15.33 9.74 -13.97
CA GLY A 29 -14.66 10.72 -13.12
C GLY A 29 -13.24 10.33 -12.69
N LEU A 30 -12.78 9.10 -13.00
CA LEU A 30 -11.37 8.72 -12.85
C LEU A 30 -10.52 9.58 -13.81
N GLY A 31 -9.74 10.51 -13.25
CA GLY A 31 -8.97 11.51 -14.00
C GLY A 31 -9.53 12.93 -13.96
N VAL A 32 -10.71 13.13 -13.37
CA VAL A 32 -11.31 14.46 -13.12
C VAL A 32 -11.09 14.92 -11.67
N ASP A 33 -10.51 14.07 -10.81
CA ASP A 33 -10.29 14.37 -9.39
C ASP A 33 -9.34 15.56 -9.17
N SER A 34 -10.01 16.68 -8.87
CA SER A 34 -9.56 17.89 -8.17
C SER A 34 -8.32 18.60 -8.74
N GLN A 35 -8.57 19.66 -9.51
CA GLN A 35 -7.59 20.74 -9.76
C GLN A 35 -7.16 21.47 -8.47
N THR A 36 -7.67 21.08 -7.31
CA THR A 36 -7.32 21.63 -6.02
C THR A 36 -6.88 20.51 -5.09
N ILE A 37 -5.58 20.47 -4.82
CA ILE A 37 -4.93 19.83 -3.66
C ILE A 37 -4.39 18.41 -3.91
N HIS A 38 -3.29 18.34 -4.66
CA HIS A 38 -2.34 17.24 -4.52
C HIS A 38 -1.69 17.31 -3.14
N ASN A 39 -2.13 16.47 -2.20
CA ASN A 39 -1.36 16.26 -0.98
C ASN A 39 -0.07 15.48 -1.34
N CYS A 40 1.06 16.18 -1.36
CA CYS A 40 2.33 15.67 -1.92
C CYS A 40 2.80 14.37 -1.25
N TYR A 41 2.54 14.18 0.04
CA TYR A 41 2.91 12.95 0.75
C TYR A 41 2.10 11.74 0.29
N TRP A 42 0.77 11.87 0.17
CA TRP A 42 -0.11 10.78 -0.28
C TRP A 42 0.04 10.56 -1.79
N GLY A 43 0.36 11.61 -2.55
CA GLY A 43 0.75 11.53 -3.96
C GLY A 43 2.03 10.73 -4.17
N ALA A 44 3.07 11.00 -3.36
CA ALA A 44 4.32 10.25 -3.37
C ALA A 44 4.11 8.77 -3.07
N ILE A 45 3.30 8.45 -2.06
CA ILE A 45 2.93 7.07 -1.73
C ILE A 45 2.21 6.39 -2.91
N ARG A 46 1.23 7.06 -3.52
CA ARG A 46 0.52 6.52 -4.69
C ARG A 46 1.44 6.27 -5.88
N ALA A 47 2.43 7.13 -6.12
CA ALA A 47 3.41 6.93 -7.17
C ALA A 47 4.27 5.67 -6.92
N MET A 48 4.68 5.44 -5.67
CA MET A 48 5.40 4.21 -5.30
C MET A 48 4.54 2.95 -5.44
N LEU A 49 3.22 3.04 -5.26
CA LEU A 49 2.29 1.92 -5.47
C LEU A 49 2.06 1.56 -6.96
N LEU A 50 2.73 2.25 -7.89
CA LEU A 50 2.77 1.85 -9.31
C LEU A 50 3.96 0.93 -9.63
N ASP A 51 4.91 0.78 -8.70
CA ASP A 51 6.08 -0.08 -8.85
C ASP A 51 5.72 -1.53 -8.49
N GLU A 52 5.95 -2.48 -9.40
CA GLU A 52 5.55 -3.87 -9.19
C GLU A 52 6.22 -4.51 -7.97
N GLU A 53 7.47 -4.17 -7.69
CA GLU A 53 8.23 -4.75 -6.58
C GLU A 53 7.66 -4.26 -5.25
N VAL A 54 7.35 -2.96 -5.17
CA VAL A 54 6.75 -2.34 -3.98
C VAL A 54 5.38 -2.95 -3.69
N VAL A 55 4.54 -3.13 -4.71
CA VAL A 55 3.19 -3.68 -4.53
C VAL A 55 3.25 -5.15 -4.14
N SER A 56 4.07 -5.96 -4.83
CA SER A 56 4.20 -7.38 -4.53
C SER A 56 4.64 -7.63 -3.09
N ASP A 57 5.63 -6.88 -2.61
CA ASP A 57 6.14 -7.03 -1.25
C ASP A 57 5.15 -6.54 -0.18
N LEU A 58 4.37 -5.51 -0.48
CA LEU A 58 3.28 -5.07 0.40
C LEU A 58 2.19 -6.13 0.49
N GLU A 59 1.75 -6.68 -0.64
CA GLU A 59 0.71 -7.72 -0.68
C GLU A 59 1.16 -8.99 0.05
N ASN A 60 2.42 -9.40 -0.12
CA ASN A 60 3.01 -10.51 0.62
C ASN A 60 2.98 -10.25 2.14
N ARG A 61 3.39 -9.06 2.57
CA ARG A 61 3.37 -8.65 3.97
C ARG A 61 1.96 -8.63 4.56
N GLU A 62 1.00 -8.08 3.82
CA GLU A 62 -0.41 -8.02 4.23
C GLU A 62 -1.01 -9.43 4.30
N SER A 63 -0.74 -10.29 3.32
CA SER A 63 -1.16 -11.70 3.30
C SER A 63 -0.62 -12.47 4.50
N MET A 64 0.65 -12.28 4.87
CA MET A 64 1.22 -12.89 6.07
C MET A 64 0.53 -12.40 7.36
N ALA A 65 0.13 -11.13 7.41
CA ALA A 65 -0.58 -10.59 8.56
C ALA A 65 -2.00 -11.17 8.68
N MET A 66 -2.65 -11.47 7.55
CA MET A 66 -3.95 -12.14 7.49
C MET A 66 -3.91 -13.58 8.01
N MET A 67 -2.77 -14.26 7.88
CA MET A 67 -2.57 -15.62 8.41
C MET A 67 -2.48 -15.68 9.94
N VAL A 68 -2.36 -14.53 10.64
CA VAL A 68 -2.22 -14.51 12.09
C VAL A 68 -3.55 -14.90 12.74
N PRO A 69 -3.62 -16.05 13.43
CA PRO A 69 -4.87 -16.51 14.01
C PRO A 69 -5.28 -15.62 15.17
N SER A 70 -6.59 -15.39 15.29
CA SER A 70 -7.16 -14.53 16.33
C SER A 70 -8.23 -15.26 17.12
N LEU A 71 -8.39 -14.88 18.39
CA LEU A 71 -9.44 -15.38 19.28
C LEU A 71 -10.10 -14.22 20.01
N LEU A 72 -11.39 -14.39 20.33
CA LEU A 72 -12.13 -13.46 21.18
C LEU A 72 -12.07 -13.95 22.64
N GLU A 73 -11.51 -13.13 23.51
CA GLU A 73 -11.42 -13.39 24.95
C GLU A 73 -12.39 -12.47 25.72
N GLY A 74 -13.15 -13.03 26.65
CA GLY A 74 -14.11 -12.30 27.47
C GLY A 74 -14.97 -13.25 28.29
N ASP A 75 -15.98 -12.71 28.97
CA ASP A 75 -16.99 -13.57 29.59
C ASP A 75 -17.82 -14.29 28.52
N ALA A 76 -18.33 -15.48 28.85
CA ALA A 76 -19.01 -16.34 27.88
C ALA A 76 -20.21 -15.67 27.20
N ASN A 77 -20.94 -14.80 27.91
CA ASN A 77 -22.12 -14.11 27.37
C ASN A 77 -21.69 -12.99 26.41
N SER A 78 -20.66 -12.22 26.77
CA SER A 78 -20.07 -11.17 25.93
C SER A 78 -19.45 -11.74 24.67
N VAL A 79 -18.76 -12.88 24.77
CA VAL A 79 -18.19 -13.57 23.60
C VAL A 79 -19.30 -14.09 22.70
N ALA A 80 -20.30 -14.78 23.24
CA ALA A 80 -21.44 -15.28 22.46
C ALA A 80 -22.18 -14.14 21.74
N PHE A 81 -22.46 -13.04 22.45
CA PHE A 81 -23.06 -11.85 21.84
C PHE A 81 -22.18 -11.26 20.75
N MET A 82 -20.86 -11.12 20.97
CA MET A 82 -19.97 -10.52 19.98
C MET A 82 -19.85 -11.40 18.74
N SER A 83 -19.80 -12.72 18.90
CA SER A 83 -19.78 -13.66 17.78
C SER A 83 -21.06 -13.59 16.95
N GLU A 84 -22.23 -13.48 17.59
CA GLU A 84 -23.51 -13.25 16.88
C GLU A 84 -23.55 -11.86 16.24
N TRP A 85 -23.05 -10.83 16.93
CA TRP A 85 -23.07 -9.46 16.44
C TRP A 85 -22.17 -9.25 15.21
N LEU A 86 -21.08 -9.99 15.10
CA LEU A 86 -20.16 -9.95 13.96
C LEU A 86 -20.53 -10.93 12.84
N SER A 87 -21.60 -11.74 12.97
CA SER A 87 -21.84 -12.87 12.07
C SER A 87 -22.09 -12.47 10.61
N GLU A 88 -22.69 -11.29 10.39
CA GLU A 88 -22.98 -10.76 9.05
C GLU A 88 -21.83 -9.93 8.48
N LEU A 89 -20.84 -9.59 9.29
CA LEU A 89 -19.72 -8.77 8.86
C LEU A 89 -18.57 -9.63 8.36
N ASP A 90 -18.10 -9.36 7.14
CA ASP A 90 -16.89 -9.97 6.62
C ASP A 90 -15.65 -9.42 7.37
N MET A 91 -15.24 -10.18 8.39
CA MET A 91 -14.08 -9.84 9.20
C MET A 91 -12.76 -9.96 8.42
N HIS A 92 -12.71 -10.82 7.39
CA HIS A 92 -11.53 -10.95 6.55
C HIS A 92 -11.34 -9.70 5.69
N ASP A 93 -12.39 -9.26 5.01
CA ASP A 93 -12.39 -8.01 4.23
C ASP A 93 -12.06 -6.80 5.13
N LEU A 94 -12.66 -6.71 6.32
CA LEU A 94 -12.31 -5.64 7.26
C LEU A 94 -10.81 -5.65 7.64
N PHE A 95 -10.22 -6.82 7.92
CA PHE A 95 -8.80 -6.88 8.27
C PHE A 95 -7.91 -6.45 7.11
N GLU A 96 -8.20 -6.91 5.89
CA GLU A 96 -7.51 -6.48 4.68
C GLU A 96 -7.61 -4.96 4.50
N GLN A 97 -8.82 -4.41 4.62
CA GLN A 97 -9.07 -2.98 4.59
C GLN A 97 -8.26 -2.20 5.65
N MET A 98 -8.10 -2.75 6.86
CA MET A 98 -7.30 -2.14 7.93
C MET A 98 -5.81 -2.19 7.67
N LEU A 99 -5.31 -3.25 7.04
CA LEU A 99 -3.89 -3.41 6.72
C LEU A 99 -3.40 -2.38 5.70
N HIS A 100 -4.27 -1.76 4.91
CA HIS A 100 -3.91 -0.62 4.06
C HIS A 100 -3.32 0.58 4.82
N ALA A 101 -3.51 0.68 6.15
CA ALA A 101 -2.80 1.65 6.98
C ALA A 101 -1.27 1.45 6.96
N VAL A 102 -0.77 0.28 6.59
CA VAL A 102 0.66 0.02 6.35
C VAL A 102 1.18 0.86 5.18
N ARG A 103 0.36 1.03 4.13
CA ARG A 103 0.69 1.79 2.92
C ARG A 103 0.67 3.29 3.14
N PHE A 104 -0.36 3.80 3.82
CA PHE A 104 -0.59 5.26 3.95
C PHE A 104 -0.31 5.84 5.34
N GLY A 105 -0.02 5.01 6.34
CA GLY A 105 0.07 5.41 7.75
C GLY A 105 -1.29 5.56 8.42
N PHE A 106 -2.28 6.09 7.71
CA PHE A 106 -3.66 6.28 8.17
C PHE A 106 -4.65 5.74 7.15
N GLN A 107 -5.60 4.93 7.63
CA GLN A 107 -6.70 4.37 6.82
C GLN A 107 -8.03 4.50 7.59
N PRO A 108 -8.90 5.47 7.24
CA PRO A 108 -10.25 5.52 7.76
C PRO A 108 -11.11 4.44 7.10
N ILE A 109 -11.91 3.73 7.91
CA ILE A 109 -12.86 2.71 7.43
C ILE A 109 -14.23 3.05 7.95
N GLU A 110 -15.17 3.28 7.04
CA GLU A 110 -16.57 3.45 7.38
C GLU A 110 -17.22 2.10 7.65
N VAL A 111 -18.08 2.04 8.66
CA VAL A 111 -18.88 0.87 9.00
C VAL A 111 -20.34 1.17 8.68
N ASP A 112 -20.98 0.26 7.96
CA ASP A 112 -22.40 0.28 7.70
C ASP A 112 -23.13 -0.61 8.71
N TYR A 113 -24.27 -0.10 9.16
CA TYR A 113 -25.08 -0.75 10.19
C TYR A 113 -26.51 -0.91 9.73
N GLU A 114 -27.10 -2.03 10.10
CA GLU A 114 -28.52 -2.29 9.92
C GLU A 114 -29.19 -2.66 11.24
N ARG A 115 -30.50 -2.45 11.31
CA ARG A 115 -31.30 -2.80 12.47
C ARG A 115 -31.92 -4.18 12.27
N ALA A 116 -31.37 -5.19 12.95
CA ALA A 116 -31.93 -6.53 13.05
C ALA A 116 -32.79 -6.63 14.32
N GLY A 117 -34.08 -6.33 14.18
CA GLY A 117 -35.03 -6.30 15.31
C GLY A 117 -34.67 -5.24 16.35
N ASN A 118 -34.22 -5.67 17.54
CA ASN A 118 -33.82 -4.75 18.61
C ASN A 118 -32.29 -4.54 18.71
N THR A 119 -31.52 -5.18 17.83
CA THR A 119 -30.05 -5.09 17.79
C THR A 119 -29.64 -4.33 16.53
N ILE A 120 -28.66 -3.44 16.65
CA ILE A 120 -27.97 -2.78 15.54
C ILE A 120 -26.73 -3.62 15.25
N ILE A 121 -26.61 -4.17 14.04
CA ILE A 121 -25.52 -5.04 13.61
C ILE A 121 -24.72 -4.37 12.47
N PRO A 122 -23.39 -4.58 12.39
CA PRO A 122 -22.59 -4.15 11.27
C PRO A 122 -22.81 -5.09 10.09
N THR A 123 -23.00 -4.53 8.89
CA THR A 123 -23.29 -5.31 7.67
C THR A 123 -22.25 -5.13 6.59
N GLY A 124 -21.43 -4.09 6.66
CA GLY A 124 -20.40 -3.82 5.67
C GLY A 124 -19.37 -2.82 6.13
N THR A 125 -18.22 -2.83 5.46
CA THR A 125 -17.12 -1.91 5.71
C THR A 125 -16.59 -1.33 4.41
N GLN A 126 -16.22 -0.05 4.42
CA GLN A 126 -15.65 0.60 3.26
C GLN A 126 -14.48 1.50 3.63
N ARG A 127 -13.31 1.23 3.04
CA ARG A 127 -12.15 2.12 3.09
C ARG A 127 -12.50 3.45 2.48
N ARG A 128 -12.14 4.52 3.19
CA ARG A 128 -12.24 5.88 2.69
C ARG A 128 -10.86 6.48 2.43
N ASN A 129 -10.82 7.49 1.57
CA ASN A 129 -9.59 8.18 1.25
C ASN A 129 -9.07 8.95 2.48
N PRO A 130 -7.79 8.77 2.88
CA PRO A 130 -7.25 9.38 4.11
C PRO A 130 -7.33 10.91 4.15
N TRP A 131 -7.16 11.59 3.01
CA TRP A 131 -7.21 13.06 2.92
C TRP A 131 -8.62 13.65 3.10
N GLY A 132 -9.65 12.82 3.06
CA GLY A 132 -11.02 13.22 3.38
C GLY A 132 -11.29 13.33 4.89
N PHE A 133 -10.29 13.10 5.75
CA PHE A 133 -10.46 13.07 7.20
C PHE A 133 -9.34 13.82 7.92
N VAL A 134 -9.70 14.42 9.06
CA VAL A 134 -8.79 15.13 9.96
C VAL A 134 -8.86 14.50 11.34
N LEU A 135 -7.68 14.30 11.95
CA LEU A 135 -7.58 13.85 13.35
C LEU A 135 -7.52 15.07 14.27
N GLY A 136 -8.54 15.22 15.13
CA GLY A 136 -8.60 16.25 16.15
C GLY A 136 -7.66 15.98 17.33
N LYS A 137 -7.49 16.98 18.20
CA LYS A 137 -6.55 16.95 19.33
C LYS A 137 -6.82 15.85 20.36
N GLU A 138 -8.06 15.40 20.47
CA GLU A 138 -8.49 14.34 21.40
C GLU A 138 -8.61 12.98 20.69
N GLY A 139 -8.16 12.89 19.43
CA GLY A 139 -8.27 11.69 18.60
C GLY A 139 -9.64 11.51 17.94
N GLN A 140 -10.51 12.53 17.99
CA GLN A 140 -11.76 12.53 17.22
C GLN A 140 -11.46 12.59 15.73
N ILE A 141 -12.23 11.84 14.95
CA ILE A 141 -12.15 11.89 13.49
C ILE A 141 -13.19 12.86 12.95
N ILE A 142 -12.75 13.79 12.10
CA ILE A 142 -13.57 14.84 11.50
C ILE A 142 -13.60 14.56 9.99
N ALA A 143 -14.78 14.49 9.40
CA ALA A 143 -14.91 14.38 7.96
C ALA A 143 -14.63 15.75 7.33
N ASN A 144 -13.74 15.76 6.35
CA ASN A 144 -13.30 16.95 5.64
C ASN A 144 -13.38 16.73 4.10
N PRO A 145 -14.58 16.44 3.56
CA PRO A 145 -14.75 16.07 2.15
C PRO A 145 -14.39 17.19 1.17
N TYR A 146 -14.32 18.45 1.63
CA TYR A 146 -14.06 19.63 0.80
C TYR A 146 -12.88 20.46 1.28
N ASN A 147 -11.83 19.82 1.82
CA ASN A 147 -10.57 20.46 2.21
C ASN A 147 -10.72 21.79 2.97
N GLY A 148 -11.56 21.79 4.00
CA GLY A 148 -11.78 22.92 4.91
C GLY A 148 -12.98 23.79 4.57
N VAL A 149 -13.61 23.64 3.40
CA VAL A 149 -14.86 24.37 3.09
C VAL A 149 -16.00 23.93 4.00
N SER A 150 -16.04 22.66 4.39
CA SER A 150 -16.97 22.14 5.38
C SER A 150 -16.35 20.98 6.14
N GLN A 151 -16.35 21.07 7.47
CA GLN A 151 -15.94 20.01 8.38
C GLN A 151 -17.17 19.49 9.11
N TYR A 152 -17.35 18.18 9.13
CA TYR A 152 -18.47 17.53 9.79
C TYR A 152 -17.95 16.62 10.89
N ALA A 153 -18.58 16.70 12.06
CA ALA A 153 -18.33 15.75 13.13
C ALA A 153 -18.77 14.36 12.65
N VAL A 154 -17.86 13.38 12.70
CA VAL A 154 -18.22 12.01 12.37
C VAL A 154 -19.06 11.44 13.51
N PRO A 155 -20.23 10.83 13.24
CA PRO A 155 -21.01 10.17 14.27
C PRO A 155 -20.18 9.12 15.02
N ALA A 156 -20.43 9.00 16.33
CA ALA A 156 -19.80 7.97 17.13
C ALA A 156 -20.05 6.59 16.51
N ALA A 157 -19.03 5.72 16.54
CA ALA A 157 -19.06 4.38 15.96
C ALA A 157 -19.20 4.28 14.43
N LYS A 158 -19.11 5.38 13.68
CA LYS A 158 -19.27 5.32 12.21
C LYS A 158 -17.98 5.05 11.44
N VAL A 159 -16.83 5.57 11.90
CA VAL A 159 -15.55 5.43 11.18
C VAL A 159 -14.46 4.94 12.12
N ILE A 160 -13.80 3.83 11.76
CA ILE A 160 -12.64 3.26 12.43
C ILE A 160 -11.38 4.02 11.97
N PRO A 161 -10.70 4.79 12.85
CA PRO A 161 -9.46 5.47 12.52
C PRO A 161 -8.27 4.52 12.69
N VAL A 162 -7.89 3.79 11.63
CA VAL A 162 -6.71 2.93 11.68
C VAL A 162 -5.46 3.77 11.49
N VAL A 163 -4.64 3.89 12.54
CA VAL A 163 -3.38 4.66 12.49
C VAL A 163 -2.21 3.75 12.86
N ARG A 164 -1.22 3.69 11.97
CA ARG A 164 0.01 2.93 12.15
C ARG A 164 1.05 3.77 12.88
N ARG A 165 1.49 3.31 14.07
CA ARG A 165 2.53 3.97 14.89
C ARG A 165 2.29 5.48 15.06
N PRO A 166 1.14 5.90 15.62
CA PRO A 166 0.90 7.31 15.89
C PRO A 166 1.94 7.85 16.87
N SER A 167 2.46 9.04 16.59
CA SER A 167 3.32 9.82 17.49
C SER A 167 2.84 11.28 17.53
N THR A 168 3.35 12.06 18.49
CA THR A 168 3.03 13.50 18.56
C THR A 168 3.45 14.22 17.29
N ASP A 169 4.58 13.83 16.68
CA ASP A 169 5.10 14.41 15.45
C ASP A 169 4.37 13.90 14.21
N LYS A 170 3.82 12.67 14.27
CA LYS A 170 3.10 12.00 13.18
C LYS A 170 1.72 11.52 13.65
N PRO A 171 0.73 12.43 13.77
CA PRO A 171 -0.62 12.08 14.21
C PRO A 171 -1.35 11.16 13.22
N TYR A 172 -1.07 11.27 11.93
CA TYR A 172 -1.58 10.39 10.87
C TYR A 172 -0.77 9.10 10.71
N GLY A 173 0.15 8.82 11.65
CA GLY A 173 0.96 7.61 11.63
C GLY A 173 2.07 7.62 10.59
N GLU A 174 2.65 6.45 10.39
CA GLU A 174 3.85 6.23 9.59
C GLU A 174 3.57 5.21 8.48
N SER A 175 3.67 5.65 7.22
CA SER A 175 3.76 4.76 6.06
C SER A 175 5.10 4.01 6.06
N VAL A 176 5.08 2.73 5.68
CA VAL A 176 6.34 1.98 5.43
C VAL A 176 7.12 2.57 4.24
N LEU A 177 6.41 3.18 3.29
CA LEU A 177 6.94 3.70 2.03
C LEU A 177 7.58 5.08 2.17
N GLU A 178 7.25 5.85 3.21
CA GLU A 178 7.80 7.20 3.42
C GLU A 178 9.34 7.21 3.40
N GLU A 179 9.97 6.23 4.07
CA GLU A 179 11.44 6.10 4.12
C GLU A 179 12.04 5.61 2.79
N LEU A 180 11.23 5.03 1.91
CA LEU A 180 11.68 4.49 0.62
C LEU A 180 11.72 5.52 -0.50
N TRP A 181 11.02 6.65 -0.34
CA TRP A 181 10.90 7.68 -1.37
C TRP A 181 12.23 8.05 -2.09
N PRO A 182 13.33 8.42 -1.39
CA PRO A 182 14.58 8.80 -2.07
C PRO A 182 15.27 7.63 -2.78
N ILE A 183 15.13 6.42 -2.23
CA ILE A 183 15.71 5.19 -2.79
C ILE A 183 14.94 4.80 -4.05
N TRP A 184 13.60 4.84 -3.99
CA TRP A 184 12.71 4.57 -5.12
C TRP A 184 12.89 5.58 -6.26
N GLN A 185 13.03 6.88 -5.99
CA GLN A 185 13.34 7.86 -7.05
C GLN A 185 14.64 7.53 -7.79
N SER A 186 15.64 7.03 -7.07
CA SER A 186 16.92 6.64 -7.67
C SER A 186 16.76 5.46 -8.63
N LYS A 187 15.83 4.53 -8.37
CA LYS A 187 15.50 3.41 -9.28
C LYS A 187 15.04 3.93 -10.64
N TRP A 188 14.03 4.79 -10.65
CA TRP A 188 13.47 5.36 -11.87
C TRP A 188 14.43 6.25 -12.63
N MET A 189 15.33 6.96 -11.93
CA MET A 189 16.40 7.71 -12.59
C MET A 189 17.37 6.80 -13.35
N ASN A 190 17.73 5.65 -12.76
CA ASN A 190 18.57 4.66 -13.43
C ASN A 190 17.84 3.98 -14.60
N TRP A 191 16.54 3.71 -14.46
CA TRP A 191 15.72 3.20 -15.56
C TRP A 191 15.70 4.16 -16.76
N ALA A 192 15.44 5.45 -16.51
CA ALA A 192 15.50 6.48 -17.55
C ALA A 192 16.89 6.63 -18.18
N ASN A 193 17.98 6.35 -17.43
CA ASN A 193 19.33 6.32 -18.00
C ASN A 193 19.54 5.12 -18.93
N ILE A 194 18.99 3.95 -18.61
CA ILE A 194 19.04 2.77 -19.46
C ILE A 194 18.29 3.03 -20.77
N GLU A 195 17.08 3.59 -20.70
CA GLU A 195 16.32 3.96 -21.90
C GLU A 195 17.08 4.95 -22.79
N ARG A 196 17.67 6.00 -22.18
CA ARG A 196 18.51 6.97 -22.89
C ARG A 196 19.75 6.34 -23.52
N LEU A 197 20.38 5.36 -22.86
CA LEU A 197 21.48 4.61 -23.45
C LEU A 197 21.00 3.72 -24.61
N GLY A 198 19.87 3.05 -24.45
CA GLY A 198 19.23 2.26 -25.50
C GLY A 198 18.94 3.07 -26.75
N GLN A 199 18.42 4.29 -26.60
CA GLN A 199 18.22 5.24 -27.69
C GLN A 199 19.54 5.56 -28.41
N LYS A 200 20.62 5.82 -27.67
CA LYS A 200 21.95 6.07 -28.26
C LYS A 200 22.57 4.86 -28.93
N TYR A 201 22.22 3.64 -28.52
CA TYR A 201 22.64 2.41 -29.21
C TYR A 201 21.84 2.19 -30.50
N ALA A 202 20.55 2.49 -30.49
CA ALA A 202 19.68 2.36 -31.66
C ALA A 202 19.98 3.42 -32.72
N ILE A 203 20.22 4.66 -32.29
CA ILE A 203 20.52 5.81 -33.13
C ILE A 203 21.87 6.38 -32.64
N PRO A 204 22.98 5.92 -33.21
CA PRO A 204 24.29 6.35 -32.76
C PRO A 204 24.49 7.83 -33.05
N SER A 205 25.02 8.58 -32.09
CA SER A 205 25.29 10.00 -32.29
C SER A 205 26.44 10.17 -33.29
N VAL A 206 26.19 10.93 -34.34
CA VAL A 206 27.16 11.17 -35.41
C VAL A 206 27.68 12.60 -35.33
N VAL A 207 29.00 12.75 -35.40
CA VAL A 207 29.66 14.05 -35.52
C VAL A 207 30.30 14.13 -36.90
N ALA A 208 29.85 15.09 -37.71
CA ALA A 208 30.53 15.44 -38.96
C ALA A 208 31.68 16.40 -38.65
N LEU A 209 32.91 16.00 -38.96
CA LEU A 209 34.05 16.90 -38.91
C LEU A 209 34.22 17.55 -40.28
N LEU A 210 33.99 18.86 -40.30
CA LEU A 210 34.20 19.73 -41.44
C LEU A 210 35.64 20.25 -41.35
N GLY A 211 36.56 19.65 -42.10
CA GLY A 211 37.91 20.16 -42.24
C GLY A 211 37.96 21.36 -43.19
N ASN A 212 39.04 21.49 -43.96
CA ASN A 212 39.24 22.65 -44.84
C ASN A 212 38.31 22.69 -46.07
N LYS A 213 37.46 21.67 -46.30
CA LYS A 213 36.59 21.60 -47.49
C LYS A 213 35.30 22.42 -47.39
N VAL A 214 34.80 22.70 -46.18
CA VAL A 214 33.64 23.57 -45.96
C VAL A 214 34.12 24.80 -45.20
N LYS A 215 33.93 25.99 -45.78
CA LYS A 215 34.29 27.22 -45.08
C LYS A 215 33.24 27.51 -44.02
N VAL A 216 33.66 27.55 -42.75
CA VAL A 216 32.82 27.93 -41.59
C VAL A 216 32.10 29.28 -41.79
N SER A 217 32.60 30.12 -42.70
CA SER A 217 32.00 31.41 -43.04
C SER A 217 30.77 31.36 -43.96
N ASN A 218 30.30 30.19 -44.41
CA ASN A 218 29.10 30.04 -45.25
C ASN A 218 27.95 29.34 -44.49
N PRO A 219 26.97 30.11 -43.96
CA PRO A 219 25.86 29.56 -43.17
C PRO A 219 25.00 28.54 -43.91
N GLU A 220 24.74 28.75 -45.20
CA GLU A 220 23.87 27.87 -46.00
C GLU A 220 24.45 26.46 -46.19
N GLU A 221 25.78 26.33 -46.29
CA GLU A 221 26.43 25.03 -46.38
C GLU A 221 26.43 24.30 -45.02
N LEU A 222 26.55 25.04 -43.91
CA LEU A 222 26.43 24.48 -42.56
C LEU A 222 25.02 23.98 -42.29
N ASP A 223 23.99 24.74 -42.68
CA ASP A 223 22.59 24.35 -42.55
C ASP A 223 22.30 23.09 -43.38
N ARG A 224 22.80 23.00 -44.62
CA ARG A 224 22.64 21.78 -45.43
C ARG A 224 23.32 20.55 -44.82
N VAL A 225 24.47 20.72 -44.18
CA VAL A 225 25.14 19.61 -43.47
C VAL A 225 24.34 19.21 -42.23
N ALA A 226 23.81 20.18 -41.48
CA ALA A 226 22.96 19.93 -40.31
C ALA A 226 21.64 19.24 -40.68
N ASP A 227 20.97 19.69 -41.75
CA ASP A 227 19.74 19.07 -42.26
C ASP A 227 19.98 17.63 -42.70
N ASN A 228 21.10 17.36 -43.38
CA ASN A 228 21.48 16.01 -43.76
C ASN A 228 21.81 15.15 -42.53
N LEU A 229 22.47 15.68 -41.50
CA LEU A 229 22.70 14.96 -40.24
C LEU A 229 21.40 14.68 -39.47
N ALA A 230 20.42 15.59 -39.48
CA ALA A 230 19.14 15.41 -38.82
C ALA A 230 18.31 14.27 -39.44
N VAL A 231 18.51 13.97 -40.73
CA VAL A 231 17.90 12.80 -41.38
C VAL A 231 18.50 11.49 -40.82
N LEU A 232 19.80 11.46 -40.49
CA LEU A 232 20.42 10.30 -39.85
C LEU A 232 19.87 10.03 -38.44
N GLU A 233 19.48 11.07 -37.69
CA GLU A 233 18.82 10.90 -36.38
C GLU A 233 17.49 10.14 -36.47
N ASN A 234 16.84 10.11 -37.64
CA ASN A 234 15.61 9.37 -37.87
C ASN A 234 15.86 7.93 -38.38
N GLY A 235 17.12 7.51 -38.48
CA GLY A 235 17.49 6.16 -38.96
C GLY A 235 17.50 6.01 -40.49
N ASP A 236 17.34 7.10 -41.24
CA ASP A 236 17.44 7.11 -42.70
C ASP A 236 18.89 7.27 -43.17
N SER A 237 19.22 6.76 -44.37
CA SER A 237 20.54 6.92 -44.97
C SER A 237 20.59 8.16 -45.86
N THR A 238 21.58 9.02 -45.64
CA THR A 238 21.80 10.22 -46.46
C THR A 238 23.27 10.40 -46.81
N ALA A 239 23.53 11.04 -47.96
CA ALA A 239 24.88 11.38 -48.40
C ALA A 239 25.29 12.71 -47.76
N ILE A 240 26.30 12.67 -46.87
CA ILE A 240 26.80 13.86 -46.17
C ILE A 240 28.12 14.31 -46.81
N THR A 241 28.18 15.58 -47.19
CA THR A 241 29.43 16.24 -47.60
C THR A 241 30.21 16.63 -46.35
N ALA A 242 30.99 15.70 -45.79
CA ALA A 242 31.89 15.92 -44.66
C ALA A 242 33.28 15.34 -44.94
N ASP A 243 34.32 15.87 -44.27
CA ASP A 243 35.68 15.36 -44.42
C ASP A 243 35.90 14.04 -43.68
N SER A 244 35.27 13.90 -42.51
CA SER A 244 35.15 12.61 -41.83
C SER A 244 33.88 12.56 -41.00
N LEU A 245 33.29 11.37 -40.92
CA LEU A 245 32.15 11.08 -40.09
C LEU A 245 32.63 10.27 -38.88
N GLN A 246 32.47 10.81 -37.68
CA GLN A 246 32.80 10.10 -36.45
C GLN A 246 31.50 9.64 -35.78
N VAL A 247 31.36 8.33 -35.63
CA VAL A 247 30.28 7.74 -34.85
C VAL A 247 30.72 7.71 -33.39
N LEU A 248 30.01 8.44 -32.53
CA LEU A 248 30.23 8.43 -31.10
C LEU A 248 29.57 7.18 -30.53
N ASN A 249 30.36 6.12 -30.35
CA ASN A 249 29.87 4.92 -29.69
C ASN A 249 29.66 5.21 -28.20
N PRO A 250 28.43 5.04 -27.67
CA PRO A 250 28.20 5.22 -26.24
C PRO A 250 29.01 4.16 -25.47
N GLN A 251 29.96 4.61 -24.65
CA GLN A 251 30.61 3.77 -23.64
C GLN A 251 29.72 3.69 -22.39
N GLY A 252 28.49 3.19 -22.57
CA GLY A 252 27.54 3.00 -21.48
C GLY A 252 27.74 1.66 -20.81
N LYS A 253 27.85 1.64 -19.48
CA LYS A 253 27.86 0.39 -18.70
C LYS A 253 26.46 0.07 -18.20
N VAL A 254 25.60 -0.42 -19.09
CA VAL A 254 24.21 -0.81 -18.79
C VAL A 254 24.15 -1.76 -17.60
N GLU A 255 25.11 -2.69 -17.50
CA GLU A 255 25.24 -3.62 -16.37
C GLU A 255 25.40 -2.91 -15.03
N GLU A 256 26.17 -1.81 -14.94
CA GLU A 256 26.32 -1.05 -13.70
C GLU A 256 25.00 -0.38 -13.28
N LEU A 257 24.21 0.11 -14.24
CA LEU A 257 22.88 0.69 -13.96
C LEU A 257 21.88 -0.38 -13.50
N MET A 258 21.90 -1.55 -14.13
CA MET A 258 21.07 -2.70 -13.72
C MET A 258 21.44 -3.17 -12.31
N ASN A 259 22.73 -3.25 -11.99
CA ASN A 259 23.19 -3.60 -10.65
C ASN A 259 22.72 -2.60 -9.57
N VAL A 260 22.63 -1.31 -9.90
CA VAL A 260 22.07 -0.30 -9.00
C VAL A 260 20.58 -0.51 -8.77
N ILE A 261 19.82 -0.83 -9.82
CA ILE A 261 18.37 -1.13 -9.72
C ILE A 261 18.16 -2.36 -8.83
N GLU A 262 18.88 -3.46 -9.08
CA GLU A 262 18.78 -4.67 -8.25
C GLU A 262 19.16 -4.41 -6.77
N TYR A 263 20.15 -3.55 -6.54
CA TYR A 263 20.52 -3.15 -5.19
C TYR A 263 19.41 -2.35 -4.51
N ILE A 264 18.72 -1.49 -5.24
CA ILE A 264 17.59 -0.71 -4.75
C ILE A 264 16.39 -1.61 -4.45
N ASP A 265 16.04 -2.56 -5.32
CA ASP A 265 14.94 -3.50 -5.07
C ASP A 265 15.21 -4.32 -3.80
N LYS A 266 16.46 -4.79 -3.59
CA LYS A 266 16.86 -5.43 -2.33
C LYS A 266 16.67 -4.55 -1.09
N LYS A 267 16.83 -3.22 -1.21
CA LYS A 267 16.58 -2.28 -0.10
C LYS A 267 15.10 -2.08 0.16
N ILE A 268 14.29 -2.01 -0.89
CA ILE A 268 12.83 -1.96 -0.82
C ILE A 268 12.33 -3.19 -0.06
N ASN A 269 12.77 -4.38 -0.45
CA ASN A 269 12.29 -5.64 0.15
C ASN A 269 12.72 -5.75 1.61
N LYS A 270 13.98 -5.42 1.89
CA LYS A 270 14.48 -5.36 3.27
C LYS A 270 13.64 -4.44 4.16
N ARG A 271 13.10 -3.35 3.62
CA ARG A 271 12.30 -2.41 4.38
C ARG A 271 10.86 -2.89 4.57
N ILE A 272 10.25 -3.47 3.52
CA ILE A 272 8.85 -3.88 3.55
C ILE A 272 8.70 -5.22 4.28
N THR A 273 9.35 -6.28 3.80
CA THR A 273 9.20 -7.66 4.30
C THR A 273 10.31 -8.06 5.28
N GLY A 274 11.40 -7.30 5.37
CA GLY A 274 12.55 -7.66 6.21
C GLY A 274 13.43 -8.76 5.59
N GLN A 275 13.10 -9.22 4.40
CA GLN A 275 13.85 -10.23 3.66
C GLN A 275 14.98 -9.57 2.88
N VAL A 276 16.13 -10.24 2.82
CA VAL A 276 17.27 -9.82 1.98
C VAL A 276 17.70 -11.05 1.20
N LEU A 277 16.81 -11.60 0.38
CA LEU A 277 17.28 -12.56 -0.62
C LEU A 277 18.03 -11.77 -1.68
N ALA A 278 19.35 -11.83 -1.55
CA ALA A 278 20.20 -11.70 -2.70
C ALA A 278 20.02 -12.98 -3.53
N ASN A 279 19.66 -12.86 -4.81
CA ASN A 279 19.85 -13.92 -5.80
C ASN A 279 21.36 -14.27 -6.02
N SER A 280 22.25 -14.00 -5.06
CA SER A 280 23.70 -14.12 -5.17
C SER A 280 24.33 -15.00 -4.09
N THR A 281 23.69 -16.12 -3.75
CA THR A 281 24.35 -17.16 -2.94
C THR A 281 23.89 -18.57 -3.35
N GLN A 282 24.12 -18.89 -4.62
CA GLN A 282 24.38 -20.28 -5.01
C GLN A 282 25.72 -20.69 -4.38
N SER A 283 25.73 -21.38 -3.24
CA SER A 283 26.68 -22.49 -3.05
C SER A 283 26.36 -23.37 -1.85
N ASN A 284 26.35 -22.90 -0.59
CA ASN A 284 26.42 -23.86 0.54
C ASN A 284 25.91 -23.34 1.90
N GLY A 285 24.65 -22.90 2.03
CA GLY A 285 24.11 -22.52 3.35
C GLY A 285 22.62 -22.15 3.43
N ASN A 286 21.76 -22.81 2.65
CA ASN A 286 20.46 -22.20 2.26
C ASN A 286 19.29 -22.39 3.23
N ARG A 287 19.30 -23.38 4.14
CA ARG A 287 18.13 -23.64 5.03
C ARG A 287 18.04 -22.67 6.21
N ALA A 288 19.12 -22.56 6.99
CA ALA A 288 19.14 -21.70 8.18
C ALA A 288 18.91 -20.22 7.84
N LEU A 289 19.35 -19.76 6.66
CA LEU A 289 19.14 -18.40 6.20
C LEU A 289 17.67 -18.15 5.82
N GLY A 290 17.03 -19.09 5.11
CA GLY A 290 15.60 -19.04 4.79
C GLY A 290 14.72 -18.94 6.03
N GLU A 291 15.01 -19.75 7.05
CA GLU A 291 14.29 -19.74 8.34
C GLU A 291 14.42 -18.41 9.11
N VAL A 292 15.56 -17.71 9.00
CA VAL A 292 15.74 -16.39 9.65
C VAL A 292 14.90 -15.33 8.93
N HIS A 293 14.81 -15.38 7.60
CA HIS A 293 14.04 -14.43 6.81
C HIS A 293 12.54 -14.60 7.01
N GLU A 294 12.06 -15.84 6.99
CA GLU A 294 10.66 -16.17 7.27
C GLU A 294 10.26 -15.68 8.68
N ARG A 295 11.13 -15.92 9.68
CA ARG A 295 10.93 -15.39 11.04
C ARG A 295 10.86 -13.86 11.08
N MET A 296 11.68 -13.15 10.31
CA MET A 296 11.66 -11.68 10.28
C MET A 296 10.38 -11.16 9.63
N ALA A 297 10.01 -11.72 8.48
CA ALA A 297 8.79 -11.34 7.77
C ALA A 297 7.55 -11.60 8.63
N MET A 298 7.48 -12.76 9.28
CA MET A 298 6.39 -13.09 10.19
C MET A 298 6.39 -12.20 11.44
N ARG A 299 7.55 -11.81 11.98
CA ARG A 299 7.63 -10.82 13.08
C ARG A 299 7.05 -9.47 12.68
N ILE A 300 7.30 -9.03 11.44
CA ILE A 300 6.76 -7.79 10.89
C ILE A 300 5.25 -7.91 10.70
N ALA A 301 4.78 -9.00 10.07
CA ALA A 301 3.37 -9.28 9.86
C ALA A 301 2.58 -9.37 11.18
N LEU A 302 3.15 -10.03 12.20
CA LEU A 302 2.58 -10.08 13.55
C LEU A 302 2.43 -8.69 14.17
N ALA A 303 3.35 -7.76 13.88
CA ALA A 303 3.25 -6.39 14.36
C ALA A 303 2.09 -5.63 13.69
N ASP A 304 1.86 -5.88 12.40
CA ASP A 304 0.74 -5.28 11.66
C ASP A 304 -0.61 -5.88 12.07
N ALA A 305 -0.71 -7.20 12.27
CA ALA A 305 -1.90 -7.84 12.85
C ALA A 305 -2.21 -7.31 14.26
N LYS A 306 -1.19 -7.11 15.11
CA LYS A 306 -1.36 -6.47 16.43
C LYS A 306 -1.90 -5.05 16.34
N MET A 307 -1.51 -4.29 15.32
CA MET A 307 -2.06 -2.95 15.07
C MET A 307 -3.57 -3.04 14.79
N VAL A 308 -3.97 -3.94 13.88
CA VAL A 308 -5.39 -4.19 13.54
C VAL A 308 -6.18 -4.56 14.79
N PHE A 309 -5.73 -5.57 15.55
CA PHE A 309 -6.45 -6.05 16.73
C PHE A 309 -6.58 -4.97 17.80
N LYS A 310 -5.52 -4.18 18.00
CA LYS A 310 -5.53 -3.06 18.95
C LYS A 310 -6.57 -2.01 18.56
N VAL A 311 -6.73 -1.71 17.26
CA VAL A 311 -7.72 -0.74 16.78
C VAL A 311 -9.13 -1.30 16.94
N LEU A 312 -9.39 -2.55 16.54
CA LEU A 312 -10.70 -3.20 16.71
C LEU A 312 -11.15 -3.26 18.17
N ASN A 313 -10.25 -3.62 19.08
CA ASN A 313 -10.48 -3.65 20.52
C ASN A 313 -10.84 -2.29 21.12
N LYS A 314 -10.42 -1.19 20.49
CA LYS A 314 -10.74 0.17 20.92
C LYS A 314 -11.97 0.76 20.22
N THR A 315 -12.37 0.17 19.10
CA THR A 315 -13.40 0.69 18.21
C THR A 315 -14.53 -0.31 18.10
N LEU A 316 -14.61 -1.05 16.99
CA LEU A 316 -15.73 -1.91 16.59
C LEU A 316 -16.27 -2.78 17.73
N LEU A 317 -15.39 -3.48 18.47
CA LEU A 317 -15.83 -4.37 19.54
C LEU A 317 -16.48 -3.61 20.71
N ARG A 318 -16.00 -2.40 21.01
CA ARG A 318 -16.64 -1.55 22.03
C ARG A 318 -17.95 -0.95 21.52
N TRP A 319 -17.99 -0.64 20.23
CA TRP A 319 -19.18 -0.08 19.60
C TRP A 319 -20.33 -1.07 19.57
N GLY A 320 -20.07 -2.37 19.41
CA GLY A 320 -21.12 -3.40 19.50
C GLY A 320 -21.89 -3.37 20.82
N PHE A 321 -21.18 -3.23 21.95
CA PHE A 321 -21.81 -3.07 23.27
C PHE A 321 -22.52 -1.71 23.41
N MET A 322 -21.84 -0.62 23.00
CA MET A 322 -22.38 0.75 23.09
C MET A 322 -23.68 0.92 22.30
N LEU A 323 -23.68 0.54 21.02
CA LEU A 323 -24.82 0.70 20.10
C LEU A 323 -26.04 -0.11 20.57
N ASN A 324 -25.80 -1.29 21.15
CA ASN A 324 -26.84 -2.18 21.63
C ASN A 324 -27.20 -1.98 23.11
N LYS A 325 -26.63 -0.96 23.77
CA LYS A 325 -26.86 -0.64 25.19
C LYS A 325 -26.67 -1.87 26.11
N ARG A 326 -25.69 -2.71 25.79
CA ARG A 326 -25.34 -3.90 26.57
C ARG A 326 -24.07 -3.62 27.35
N GLU A 327 -24.01 -4.14 28.58
CA GLU A 327 -22.77 -4.19 29.34
C GLU A 327 -21.99 -5.44 28.97
N GLY A 328 -20.68 -5.30 28.82
CA GLY A 328 -19.81 -6.39 28.44
C GLY A 328 -18.48 -5.89 27.87
N ARG A 329 -17.52 -6.79 27.77
CA ARG A 329 -16.22 -6.50 27.17
C ARG A 329 -15.62 -7.76 26.60
N VAL A 330 -15.18 -7.67 25.35
CA VAL A 330 -14.31 -8.66 24.73
C VAL A 330 -13.00 -8.04 24.30
N GLN A 331 -12.01 -8.89 24.07
CA GLN A 331 -10.74 -8.53 23.47
C GLN A 331 -10.37 -9.55 22.39
N LEU A 332 -10.14 -9.07 21.19
CA LEU A 332 -9.47 -9.83 20.14
C LEU A 332 -7.97 -9.94 20.48
N ARG A 333 -7.49 -11.16 20.59
CA ARG A 333 -6.08 -11.49 20.84
C ARG A 333 -5.56 -12.46 19.78
N ILE A 334 -4.25 -12.59 19.74
CA ILE A 334 -3.60 -13.62 18.94
C ILE A 334 -3.84 -14.97 19.62
N ASP A 335 -4.21 -15.97 18.84
CA ASP A 335 -4.28 -17.35 19.31
C ASP A 335 -2.87 -17.93 19.32
N ASP A 336 -2.22 -17.88 20.48
CA ASP A 336 -0.82 -18.32 20.62
C ASP A 336 -0.65 -19.81 20.33
N GLU A 337 -1.67 -20.66 20.51
CA GLU A 337 -1.61 -22.10 20.24
C GLU A 337 -1.69 -22.37 18.74
N LYS A 338 -2.72 -21.84 18.06
CA LYS A 338 -2.83 -21.97 16.60
C LYS A 338 -1.68 -21.30 15.88
N LEU A 339 -1.15 -20.21 16.44
CA LEU A 339 0.03 -19.56 15.88
C LEU A 339 1.23 -20.52 15.90
N LYS A 340 1.38 -21.38 16.92
CA LYS A 340 2.44 -22.41 16.93
C LYS A 340 2.27 -23.40 15.80
N ASP A 341 1.03 -23.80 15.52
CA ASP A 341 0.73 -24.74 14.45
C ASP A 341 1.02 -24.12 13.08
N VAL A 342 0.65 -22.86 12.87
CA VAL A 342 1.00 -22.11 11.65
C VAL A 342 2.53 -22.04 11.48
N PHE A 343 3.27 -21.76 12.55
CA PHE A 343 4.73 -21.77 12.50
C PHE A 343 5.32 -23.16 12.22
N ALA A 344 4.78 -24.21 12.84
CA ALA A 344 5.25 -25.58 12.67
C ALA A 344 4.96 -26.14 11.26
N GLN A 345 3.88 -25.67 10.62
CA GLN A 345 3.52 -26.03 9.25
C GLN A 345 4.31 -25.25 8.21
N ALA A 346 4.65 -23.98 8.49
CA ALA A 346 5.44 -23.13 7.59
C ALA A 346 6.93 -23.55 7.55
N SER A 347 7.48 -24.02 8.67
CA SER A 347 8.84 -24.58 8.74
C SER A 347 9.03 -25.32 10.08
N GLY A 348 9.96 -26.28 10.18
CA GLY A 348 10.22 -27.04 11.41
C GLY A 348 10.83 -26.22 12.57
N ILE A 349 10.13 -25.20 13.05
CA ILE A 349 10.60 -24.15 13.97
C ILE A 349 9.96 -24.31 15.37
N SER A 350 10.78 -24.18 16.42
CA SER A 350 10.38 -24.16 17.84
C SER A 350 10.24 -22.72 18.38
N LEU A 351 9.23 -22.49 19.23
CA LEU A 351 8.80 -21.18 19.78
C LEU A 351 9.62 -20.63 20.97
N ALA A 352 10.82 -21.14 21.24
CA ALA A 352 11.53 -20.84 22.48
C ALA A 352 11.91 -19.35 22.70
N ASP A 353 11.84 -18.49 21.69
CA ASP A 353 12.28 -17.09 21.79
C ASP A 353 11.15 -16.05 22.02
N TYR A 354 9.89 -16.47 22.18
CA TYR A 354 8.73 -15.56 22.29
C TYR A 354 8.17 -15.33 23.70
N SER A 355 8.86 -15.78 24.76
CA SER A 355 8.36 -15.71 26.14
C SER A 355 8.09 -14.26 26.62
N ARG A 356 6.80 -13.96 26.84
CA ARG A 356 6.36 -12.92 27.79
C ARG A 356 6.45 -13.45 29.24
N PRO A 357 6.63 -12.58 30.25
CA PRO A 357 6.64 -12.98 31.65
C PRO A 357 5.25 -13.53 32.07
N ALA A 358 5.30 -14.55 32.93
CA ALA A 358 4.21 -15.48 33.23
C ALA A 358 2.99 -14.89 33.96
N THR A 359 1.90 -15.67 33.88
CA THR A 359 0.64 -15.69 34.68
C THR A 359 -0.50 -14.80 34.11
N LEU A 360 -1.77 -15.23 33.99
CA LEU A 360 -2.63 -16.15 34.77
C LEU A 360 -3.66 -16.91 33.90
N ASP A 361 -4.08 -18.07 34.41
CA ASP A 361 -5.10 -19.02 33.94
C ASP A 361 -6.50 -18.43 33.61
N ASN A 362 -7.13 -18.94 32.53
CA ASN A 362 -8.16 -20.01 32.53
C ASN A 362 -9.34 -19.83 31.55
N LYS A 363 -9.66 -20.94 30.87
CA LYS A 363 -10.85 -21.30 30.06
C LYS A 363 -10.96 -20.73 28.63
N MET A 364 -10.46 -21.52 27.67
CA MET A 364 -10.70 -21.36 26.23
C MET A 364 -11.96 -22.12 25.79
N VAL A 365 -12.75 -21.51 24.91
CA VAL A 365 -13.69 -22.21 24.02
C VAL A 365 -13.23 -21.91 22.60
N THR A 366 -12.78 -22.96 21.90
CA THR A 366 -12.26 -22.88 20.54
C THR A 366 -13.41 -22.79 19.54
N LEU A 367 -13.45 -21.72 18.74
CA LEU A 367 -14.23 -21.70 17.50
C LEU A 367 -13.27 -21.81 16.31
N CYS A 368 -13.58 -22.73 15.41
CA CYS A 368 -12.98 -22.78 14.07
C CYS A 368 -13.78 -21.83 13.18
N ILE A 369 -13.08 -20.93 12.49
CA ILE A 369 -13.54 -20.26 11.28
C ILE A 369 -12.51 -20.63 10.23
#